data_AF-A0A924BXN8-F1
#
_entry.id   AF-A0A924BXN8-F1
#
_cell.length_a   1.000
_cell.length_b   1.000
_cell.length_c   1.000
_cell.angle_alpha   90.00
_cell.angle_beta   90.00
_cell.angle_gamma   90.00
#
_symmetry.space_group_name_H-M   'P 1'
#
loop_
_entity.id
_entity.type
_entity.pdbx_description
1 polymer ?
#
loop_
_entity_poly.entity_id
_entity_poly.type
_entity_poly.pdbx_seq_one_letter_code
_entity_poly.pdbx_strand_id
1 'polypeptide(L)'
;MRIDRLKRLAVASAVCVLAGCTLAPTYHAPETATPSVFKEASATAGLTISGWIAAQPSDGEPRGPWWSAFHDPVRDDLETHAEAASPTLAAALARYDGALRCRARRHTRRVG
;
A
#
# COMPACT_ATOMS: atom_id res chain seq x y z
N MET A 1 -48.12 -22.62 -15.31
CA MET A 1 -46.76 -22.83 -15.89
C MET A 1 -46.11 -21.57 -16.46
N ARG A 2 -46.71 -20.80 -17.40
CA ARG A 2 -46.11 -19.56 -17.96
C ARG A 2 -46.04 -18.41 -16.93
N ILE A 3 -47.08 -18.25 -16.11
CA ILE A 3 -47.17 -17.25 -15.05
C ILE A 3 -46.19 -17.55 -13.90
N ASP A 4 -45.99 -18.83 -13.57
CA ASP A 4 -45.04 -19.24 -12.51
C ASP A 4 -43.59 -19.00 -12.92
N ARG A 5 -43.26 -19.15 -14.21
CA ARG A 5 -41.93 -18.79 -14.75
C ARG A 5 -41.69 -17.27 -14.69
N LEU A 6 -42.68 -16.46 -15.03
CA LEU A 6 -42.59 -14.99 -14.93
C LEU A 6 -42.37 -14.52 -13.49
N LYS A 7 -43.08 -15.11 -12.51
CA LYS A 7 -42.89 -14.80 -11.09
C LYS A 7 -41.48 -15.16 -10.60
N ARG A 8 -40.97 -16.33 -10.99
CA ARG A 8 -39.61 -16.77 -10.64
C ARG A 8 -38.53 -15.85 -11.24
N LEU A 9 -38.71 -15.41 -12.48
CA LEU A 9 -37.80 -14.47 -13.13
C LEU A 9 -37.81 -13.09 -12.46
N ALA A 10 -38.99 -12.57 -12.09
CA ALA A 10 -39.11 -11.29 -11.40
C ALA A 10 -38.45 -11.30 -10.01
N VAL A 11 -38.60 -12.40 -9.26
CA VAL A 11 -37.92 -12.57 -7.96
C VAL A 11 -36.41 -12.66 -8.14
N ALA A 12 -35.93 -13.41 -9.14
CA ALA A 12 -34.49 -13.51 -9.42
C ALA A 12 -33.89 -12.15 -9.81
N SER A 13 -34.57 -11.36 -10.65
CA SER A 13 -34.11 -10.02 -11.02
C SER A 13 -34.07 -9.06 -9.83
N ALA A 14 -35.05 -9.13 -8.92
CA ALA A 14 -35.07 -8.30 -7.73
C ALA A 14 -33.88 -8.62 -6.81
N VAL A 15 -33.59 -9.90 -6.57
CA VAL A 15 -32.44 -10.33 -5.77
C VAL A 15 -31.11 -9.86 -6.38
N CYS A 16 -30.97 -9.89 -7.71
CA CYS A 16 -29.76 -9.39 -8.38
C CYS A 16 -29.53 -7.89 -8.20
N VAL A 17 -30.60 -7.07 -8.17
CA VAL A 17 -30.48 -5.61 -8.02
C VAL A 17 -30.05 -5.23 -6.59
N LEU A 18 -30.52 -5.96 -5.56
CA LEU A 18 -30.16 -5.69 -4.17
C LEU A 18 -28.73 -6.12 -3.80
N ALA A 19 -28.12 -7.07 -4.53
CA ALA A 19 -26.78 -7.57 -4.24
C ALA A 19 -25.64 -6.59 -4.61
N GLY A 20 -25.93 -5.51 -5.35
CA GLY A 20 -24.92 -4.59 -5.92
C GLY A 20 -24.75 -3.23 -5.21
N CYS A 21 -25.58 -2.89 -4.22
CA CYS A 21 -25.49 -1.56 -3.58
C CYS A 21 -24.25 -1.45 -2.67
N THR A 22 -23.21 -0.76 -3.16
CA THR A 22 -22.05 -0.39 -2.35
C THR A 22 -22.34 0.92 -1.61
N LEU A 23 -22.46 0.84 -0.29
CA LEU A 23 -22.58 2.01 0.60
C LEU A 23 -21.21 2.52 1.09
N ALA A 24 -20.12 2.09 0.43
CA ALA A 24 -18.79 2.54 0.78
C ALA A 24 -18.61 4.01 0.33
N PRO A 25 -18.20 4.92 1.22
CA PRO A 25 -17.91 6.29 0.84
C PRO A 25 -16.73 6.32 -0.15
N THR A 26 -16.68 7.37 -0.99
CA THR A 26 -15.51 7.64 -1.82
C THR A 26 -14.30 7.87 -0.93
N TYR A 27 -13.20 7.18 -1.22
CA TYR A 27 -11.96 7.38 -0.47
C TYR A 27 -11.38 8.75 -0.82
N HIS A 28 -11.16 9.59 0.19
CA HIS A 28 -10.41 10.83 0.10
C HIS A 28 -9.23 10.72 1.06
N ALA A 29 -8.02 11.01 0.58
CA ALA A 29 -6.86 11.06 1.43
C ALA A 29 -7.05 12.15 2.50
N PRO A 30 -6.70 11.90 3.77
CA PRO A 30 -6.79 12.91 4.80
C PRO A 30 -5.82 14.05 4.51
N GLU A 31 -6.28 15.30 4.64
CA GLU A 31 -5.39 16.45 4.58
C GLU A 31 -4.49 16.46 5.84
N THR A 32 -3.18 16.40 5.62
CA THR A 32 -2.19 16.50 6.70
C THR A 32 -1.61 17.90 6.73
N ALA A 33 -1.49 18.49 7.91
CA ALA A 33 -0.82 19.78 8.10
C ALA A 33 0.71 19.62 7.91
N THR A 34 1.16 19.65 6.67
CA THR A 34 2.59 19.71 6.32
C THR A 34 3.04 21.17 6.23
N PRO A 35 4.20 21.52 6.81
CA PRO A 35 4.72 22.88 6.68
C PRO A 35 5.03 23.17 5.20
N SER A 36 4.79 24.41 4.77
CA SER A 36 5.13 24.86 3.41
C SER A 36 6.64 24.87 3.16
N VAL A 37 7.44 25.00 4.22
CA VAL A 37 8.91 25.05 4.18
C VAL A 37 9.47 24.32 5.40
N PHE A 38 10.41 23.39 5.19
CA PHE A 38 11.17 22.77 6.28
C PHE A 38 12.28 23.71 6.76
N LYS A 39 12.65 23.66 8.04
CA LYS A 39 13.71 24.51 8.63
C LYS A 39 15.03 24.46 7.85
N GLU A 40 15.35 23.30 7.26
CA GLU A 40 16.57 23.09 6.48
C GLU A 40 16.58 23.88 5.16
N ALA A 41 15.41 24.21 4.61
CA ALA A 41 15.33 25.05 3.41
C ALA A 41 15.70 26.52 3.72
N SER A 42 15.53 26.98 4.97
CA SER A 42 16.02 28.30 5.41
C SER A 42 17.53 28.34 5.66
N ALA A 43 18.21 27.21 5.87
CA ALA A 43 19.67 27.18 6.01
C ALA A 43 20.39 27.60 4.72
N THR A 44 19.72 27.48 3.57
CA THR A 44 20.21 27.92 2.25
C THR A 44 20.24 29.45 2.07
N ALA A 45 19.64 30.25 2.97
CA ALA A 45 19.46 31.69 2.77
C ALA A 45 20.50 32.59 3.47
N GLY A 46 21.54 32.03 4.10
CA GLY A 46 22.55 32.89 4.75
C GLY A 46 23.67 32.21 5.53
N LEU A 47 23.74 30.88 5.57
CA LEU A 47 24.86 30.17 6.15
C LEU A 47 25.44 29.24 5.10
N THR A 48 26.52 29.66 4.46
CA THR A 48 27.32 28.80 3.57
C THR A 48 28.00 27.73 4.43
N ILE A 49 27.24 26.71 4.86
CA ILE A 49 27.83 25.49 5.38
C ILE A 49 28.43 24.79 4.16
N SER A 50 29.75 24.85 4.04
CA SER A 50 30.51 24.11 3.03
C SER A 50 30.06 22.64 3.03
N GLY A 51 29.42 22.18 1.95
CA GLY A 51 29.05 20.76 1.77
C GLY A 51 27.56 20.44 1.59
N TRP A 52 26.63 21.39 1.79
CA TRP A 52 25.21 21.14 1.46
C TRP A 52 24.93 21.37 -0.02
N ILE A 53 24.33 20.39 -0.69
CA ILE A 53 23.99 20.42 -2.12
C ILE A 53 22.47 20.28 -2.26
N ALA A 54 21.89 20.91 -3.28
CA ALA A 54 20.50 20.70 -3.64
C ALA A 54 20.24 19.20 -3.92
N ALA A 55 19.24 18.63 -3.25
CA ALA A 55 18.89 17.23 -3.46
C ALA A 55 18.42 16.99 -4.90
N GLN A 56 18.86 15.90 -5.50
CA GLN A 56 18.48 15.48 -6.84
C GLN A 56 17.59 14.23 -6.71
N PRO A 57 16.25 14.36 -6.79
CA PRO A 57 15.33 13.28 -6.50
C PRO A 57 15.51 12.12 -7.49
N SER A 58 15.57 10.90 -6.97
CA SER A 58 15.72 9.66 -7.74
C SER A 58 14.50 8.75 -7.59
N ASP A 59 13.33 9.30 -7.21
CA ASP A 59 12.13 8.50 -6.93
C ASP A 59 11.58 7.73 -8.14
N GLY A 60 12.01 8.08 -9.36
CA GLY A 60 11.67 7.39 -10.59
C GLY A 60 12.53 6.16 -10.91
N GLU A 61 13.66 5.97 -10.22
CA GLU A 61 14.56 4.83 -10.46
C GLU A 61 14.16 3.59 -9.65
N PRO A 62 14.38 2.37 -10.16
CA PRO A 62 14.23 1.15 -9.38
C PRO A 62 15.16 1.20 -8.16
N ARG A 63 14.60 1.20 -6.95
CA ARG A 63 15.40 1.33 -5.70
C ARG A 63 16.38 0.17 -5.47
N GLY A 64 16.15 -1.00 -6.10
CA GLY A 64 17.00 -2.18 -5.97
C GLY A 64 17.29 -2.57 -4.52
N PRO A 65 18.40 -3.29 -4.27
CA PRO A 65 19.00 -3.41 -2.94
C PRO A 65 19.55 -2.02 -2.55
N TRP A 66 18.76 -1.26 -1.80
CA TRP A 66 19.08 0.13 -1.45
C TRP A 66 20.44 0.27 -0.73
N TRP A 67 20.94 -0.81 -0.14
CA TRP A 67 22.21 -0.85 0.56
C TRP A 67 23.44 -0.87 -0.37
N SER A 68 23.33 -1.36 -1.60
CA SER A 68 24.46 -1.40 -2.54
C SER A 68 24.97 -0.01 -2.95
N ALA A 69 24.18 1.04 -2.71
CA ALA A 69 24.60 2.44 -2.91
C ALA A 69 25.78 2.86 -2.02
N PHE A 70 26.11 2.09 -0.99
CA PHE A 70 27.25 2.35 -0.11
C PHE A 70 28.54 1.68 -0.56
N HIS A 71 28.48 0.80 -1.57
CA HIS A 71 29.64 0.11 -2.14
C HIS A 71 30.48 -0.68 -1.11
N ASP A 72 29.84 -1.27 -0.10
CA ASP A 72 30.49 -2.11 0.91
C ASP A 72 30.05 -3.58 0.76
N PRO A 73 30.92 -4.47 0.27
CA PRO A 73 30.57 -5.87 0.03
C PRO A 73 30.22 -6.63 1.32
N VAL A 74 30.80 -6.26 2.46
CA VAL A 74 30.47 -6.90 3.75
C VAL A 74 29.05 -6.56 4.15
N ARG A 75 28.64 -5.31 3.93
CA ARG A 75 27.26 -4.90 4.18
C ARG A 75 26.29 -5.57 3.22
N ASP A 76 26.63 -5.65 1.94
CA ASP A 76 25.80 -6.32 0.95
C ASP A 76 25.54 -7.79 1.35
N ASP A 77 26.57 -8.49 1.85
CA ASP A 77 26.45 -9.85 2.36
C ASP A 77 25.59 -9.92 3.64
N LEU A 78 25.77 -8.98 4.58
CA LEU A 78 25.01 -8.94 5.83
C LEU A 78 23.51 -8.67 5.60
N GLU A 79 23.18 -7.72 4.73
CA GLU A 79 21.79 -7.41 4.39
C GLU A 79 21.13 -8.59 3.67
N THR A 80 21.85 -9.26 2.76
CA THR A 80 21.37 -10.49 2.11
C THR A 80 21.03 -11.59 3.14
N HIS A 81 21.90 -11.80 4.13
CA HIS A 81 21.63 -12.76 5.21
C HIS A 81 20.47 -12.32 6.11
N ALA A 82 20.39 -11.02 6.43
CA ALA A 82 19.32 -10.47 7.26
C ALA A 82 17.95 -10.63 6.59
N GLU A 83 17.84 -10.35 5.30
CA GLU A 83 16.60 -10.54 4.54
C GLU A 83 16.16 -12.01 4.52
N ALA A 84 17.09 -12.94 4.33
CA ALA A 84 16.79 -14.37 4.26
C ALA A 84 16.43 -14.99 5.61
N ALA A 85 17.05 -14.53 6.70
CA ALA A 85 16.98 -15.18 8.01
C ALA A 85 16.21 -14.39 9.08
N SER A 86 15.61 -13.24 8.77
CA SER A 86 14.93 -12.38 9.76
C SER A 86 13.60 -12.98 10.25
N PRO A 87 13.48 -13.36 11.54
CA PRO A 87 12.22 -13.87 12.10
C PRO A 87 11.13 -12.79 12.17
N THR A 88 11.52 -11.52 12.31
CA THR A 88 10.59 -10.40 12.36
C THR A 88 9.97 -10.14 10.98
N LEU A 89 10.76 -10.29 9.91
CA LEU A 89 10.26 -10.21 8.53
C LEU A 89 9.28 -11.36 8.23
N ALA A 90 9.64 -12.59 8.61
CA ALA A 90 8.77 -13.75 8.47
C ALA A 90 7.43 -13.56 9.23
N ALA A 91 7.48 -13.04 10.46
CA ALA A 91 6.28 -12.75 11.24
C ALA A 91 5.41 -11.65 10.60
N ALA A 92 6.01 -10.62 10.00
CA ALA A 92 5.29 -9.56 9.30
C ALA A 92 4.58 -10.10 8.04
N LEU A 93 5.26 -10.94 7.25
CA LEU A 93 4.66 -11.62 6.09
C LEU A 93 3.48 -12.49 6.49
N ALA A 94 3.61 -13.28 7.57
CA ALA A 94 2.51 -14.11 8.05
C ALA A 94 1.25 -13.29 8.44
N ARG A 95 1.45 -12.11 9.05
CA ARG A 95 0.36 -11.18 9.38
C ARG A 95 -0.29 -10.60 8.12
N TYR A 96 0.53 -10.22 7.13
CA TYR A 96 0.06 -9.72 5.85
C TYR A 96 -0.77 -10.78 5.09
N ASP A 97 -0.28 -12.02 5.02
CA ASP A 97 -1.02 -13.12 4.40
C ASP A 97 -2.33 -13.41 5.14
N GLY A 98 -2.33 -13.30 6.47
CA GLY A 98 -3.52 -13.37 7.30
C GLY A 98 -4.57 -12.33 6.88
N ALA A 99 -4.14 -11.08 6.68
CA ALA A 99 -5.02 -10.00 6.22
C ALA A 99 -5.58 -10.26 4.81
N LEU A 100 -4.77 -10.77 3.87
CA LEU A 100 -5.23 -11.15 2.54
C LEU A 100 -6.26 -12.27 2.56
N ARG A 101 -6.05 -13.30 3.39
CA ARG A 101 -7.03 -14.38 3.60
C ARG A 101 -8.34 -13.86 4.17
N CYS A 102 -8.27 -12.95 5.15
CA CYS A 102 -9.46 -12.29 5.70
C CYS A 102 -10.22 -11.47 4.63
N ARG A 103 -9.49 -10.74 3.77
CA ARG A 103 -10.08 -10.00 2.64
C ARG A 103 -10.82 -10.93 1.69
N ALA A 104 -10.17 -12.02 1.26
CA ALA A 104 -10.75 -13.00 0.33
C ALA A 104 -12.03 -13.65 0.92
N ARG A 105 -12.00 -14.06 2.19
CA ARG A 105 -13.17 -14.63 2.89
C ARG A 105 -14.33 -13.62 3.04
N ARG A 106 -14.03 -12.33 3.21
CA ARG A 106 -15.07 -11.30 3.31
C ARG A 106 -15.79 -11.09 1.99
N HIS A 107 -15.09 -11.19 0.84
CA HIS A 107 -15.72 -11.09 -0.48
C HIS A 107 -16.71 -12.23 -0.73
N THR A 108 -16.37 -13.48 -0.37
CA THR A 108 -17.28 -14.62 -0.57
C THR A 108 -18.50 -14.58 0.36
N ARG A 109 -18.33 -14.13 1.61
CA ARG A 109 -19.45 -13.93 2.56
C ARG A 109 -20.41 -12.79 2.17
N ARG A 110 -20.02 -11.89 1.28
CA ARG A 110 -20.85 -10.74 0.87
C ARG A 110 -21.74 -11.02 -0.34
N VAL A 111 -21.49 -12.12 -1.05
CA VAL A 111 -22.16 -12.49 -2.32
C VAL A 111 -23.03 -13.75 -2.17
N GLY A 112 -22.89 -14.49 -1.07
CA GLY A 112 -23.71 -15.67 -0.74
C GLY A 112 -24.85 -15.38 0.21
#